data_AF-A0A6I4ISX8-F1
#
_entry.id   AF-A0A6I4ISX8-F1
#
_cell.length_a   1.000
_cell.length_b   1.000
_cell.length_c   1.000
_cell.angle_alpha   90.00
_cell.angle_beta   90.00
_cell.angle_gamma   90.00
#
_symmetry.space_group_name_H-M   'P 1'
#
loop_
_entity.id
_entity.type
_entity.pdbx_description
1 polymer ?
#
loop_
_entity_poly.entity_id
_entity_poly.type
_entity_poly.pdbx_seq_one_letter_code
_entity_poly.pdbx_strand_id
1 'polypeptide(L)'
;MEEKFCWRCNTKVKMLSDAEFSLCQAALFGGKKVVEEELIKRNYTNYIWLEHLETFEKFRYFVEMYRLLTGVYEPNPNAIFHHVSSQHGMDCPNCTKPFRTPQAKYCASCGYGNEQLTKI
;
A
#
# COMPACT_ATOMS: atom_id res chain seq x y z
N MET A 1 3.86 9.21 -0.39
CA MET A 1 3.48 8.06 -1.23
C MET A 1 4.40 7.92 -2.44
N GLU A 2 4.85 6.71 -2.74
CA GLU A 2 5.69 6.40 -3.91
C GLU A 2 5.02 5.29 -4.76
N GLU A 3 5.33 5.21 -6.05
CA GLU A 3 4.86 4.11 -6.90
C GLU A 3 5.94 3.02 -7.00
N LYS A 4 5.62 1.80 -6.59
CA LYS A 4 6.54 0.64 -6.62
C LYS A 4 5.85 -0.63 -7.06
N PHE A 5 6.64 -1.58 -7.54
CA PHE A 5 6.14 -2.90 -7.93
C PHE A 5 5.76 -3.73 -6.71
N CYS A 6 4.51 -4.15 -6.62
CA CYS A 6 4.02 -5.07 -5.60
C CYS A 6 4.16 -6.52 -6.08
N TRP A 7 4.89 -7.34 -5.34
CA TRP A 7 5.13 -8.74 -5.69
C TRP A 7 3.88 -9.63 -5.65
N ARG A 8 2.90 -9.29 -4.82
CA ARG A 8 1.65 -10.05 -4.70
C ARG A 8 0.64 -9.70 -5.79
N CYS A 9 0.53 -8.42 -6.15
CA CYS A 9 -0.32 -7.97 -7.26
C CYS A 9 0.32 -8.12 -8.64
N ASN A 10 1.65 -8.32 -8.71
CA ASN A 10 2.41 -8.39 -9.96
C ASN A 10 2.24 -7.15 -10.86
N THR A 11 2.12 -5.96 -10.25
CA THR A 11 2.02 -4.68 -10.96
C THR A 11 2.58 -3.54 -10.11
N LYS A 12 2.77 -2.36 -10.71
CA LYS A 12 3.08 -1.13 -9.97
C LYS A 12 1.84 -0.61 -9.25
N VAL A 13 2.03 -0.21 -8.00
CA VAL A 13 0.97 0.34 -7.15
C VAL A 13 1.52 1.53 -6.36
N LYS A 14 0.63 2.43 -5.96
CA LYS A 14 0.96 3.47 -4.99
C LYS A 14 1.10 2.83 -3.61
N MET A 15 2.32 2.81 -3.10
CA MET A 15 2.65 2.28 -1.79
C MET A 15 2.45 3.35 -0.71
N LEU A 16 1.73 2.98 0.33
CA LEU A 16 1.58 3.78 1.54
C LEU A 16 2.88 3.77 2.34
N SER A 17 3.21 4.91 2.94
CA SER A 17 4.10 4.96 4.11
C SER A 17 3.44 4.30 5.32
N ASP A 18 4.23 3.97 6.34
CA ASP A 18 3.70 3.38 7.58
C ASP A 18 2.68 4.29 8.28
N ALA A 19 2.88 5.61 8.21
CA ALA A 19 1.94 6.59 8.74
C ALA A 19 0.61 6.58 7.95
N GLU A 20 0.67 6.58 6.62
CA GLU A 20 -0.51 6.50 5.75
C GLU A 20 -1.26 5.16 5.92
N PHE A 21 -0.53 4.05 6.08
CA PHE A 21 -1.13 2.75 6.37
C PHE A 21 -1.78 2.68 7.75
N SER A 22 -1.19 3.34 8.75
CA SER A 22 -1.79 3.47 10.08
C SER A 22 -3.11 4.22 10.06
N LEU A 23 -3.27 5.23 9.19
CA LEU A 23 -4.56 5.91 8.98
C LEU A 23 -5.62 4.95 8.40
N CYS A 24 -5.23 4.10 7.44
CA CYS A 24 -6.14 3.07 6.91
C CYS A 24 -6.58 2.11 8.01
N GLN A 25 -5.63 1.59 8.81
CA GLN A 25 -5.94 0.73 9.96
C GLN A 25 -6.83 1.43 10.98
N ALA A 26 -6.59 2.72 11.28
CA ALA A 26 -7.45 3.49 12.16
C ALA A 26 -8.88 3.61 11.60
N ALA A 27 -9.04 3.82 10.29
CA ALA A 27 -10.34 3.87 9.63
C ALA A 27 -11.06 2.51 9.62
N LEU A 28 -10.33 1.40 9.55
CA LEU A 28 -10.89 0.05 9.66
C LEU A 28 -11.67 -0.14 10.98
N PHE A 29 -11.13 0.37 12.10
CA PHE A 29 -11.74 0.19 13.42
C PHE A 29 -12.61 1.38 13.85
N GLY A 30 -12.19 2.61 13.53
CA GLY A 30 -12.87 3.85 13.90
C GLY A 30 -13.95 4.31 12.91
N GLY A 31 -14.05 3.65 11.75
CA GLY A 31 -15.09 3.88 10.76
C GLY A 31 -15.06 5.24 10.09
N LYS A 32 -16.23 5.73 9.66
CA LYS A 32 -16.41 6.94 8.85
C LYS A 32 -15.73 8.17 9.44
N LYS A 33 -15.87 8.37 10.75
CA LYS A 33 -15.37 9.53 11.47
C LYS A 33 -13.87 9.77 11.23
N VAL A 34 -13.07 8.70 11.20
CA VAL A 34 -11.62 8.80 10.97
C VAL A 34 -11.31 9.31 9.56
N VAL A 35 -12.09 8.90 8.56
CA VAL A 35 -11.96 9.38 7.18
C VAL A 35 -12.37 10.85 7.08
N GLU A 36 -13.48 11.23 7.72
CA GLU A 36 -13.95 12.63 7.77
C GLU A 36 -12.94 13.57 8.44
N GLU A 37 -12.32 13.15 9.54
CA GLU A 37 -11.24 13.91 10.20
C GLU A 37 -10.03 14.11 9.28
N GLU A 38 -9.64 13.07 8.53
CA GLU A 38 -8.52 13.17 7.60
C GLU A 38 -8.84 14.07 6.40
N LEU A 39 -10.09 14.06 5.91
CA LEU A 39 -10.55 15.00 4.89
C LEU A 39 -10.40 16.45 5.35
N ILE A 40 -10.84 16.75 6.57
CA ILE A 40 -10.75 18.09 7.17
C ILE A 40 -9.28 18.50 7.31
N LYS A 41 -8.43 17.63 7.88
CA LYS A 41 -7.00 17.90 8.06
C LYS A 41 -6.28 18.20 6.75
N ARG A 42 -6.67 17.51 5.66
CA ARG A 42 -6.09 17.70 4.32
C ARG A 42 -6.77 18.81 3.51
N ASN A 43 -7.80 19.47 4.06
CA ASN A 43 -8.57 20.51 3.41
C ASN A 43 -9.21 20.05 2.08
N TYR A 44 -9.73 18.82 2.04
CA TYR A 44 -10.48 18.31 0.90
C TYR A 44 -11.93 18.83 0.95
N THR A 45 -12.28 19.74 0.05
CA THR A 45 -13.63 20.34 0.01
C THR A 45 -14.60 19.62 -0.92
N ASN A 46 -14.10 18.89 -1.92
CA ASN A 46 -14.91 18.26 -2.98
C ASN A 46 -14.75 16.73 -3.01
N TYR A 47 -14.66 16.11 -1.83
CA TYR A 47 -14.51 14.65 -1.76
C TYR A 47 -15.83 13.94 -2.04
N ILE A 48 -15.84 13.08 -3.05
CA ILE A 48 -17.00 12.29 -3.44
C ILE A 48 -16.93 10.98 -2.69
N TRP A 49 -17.91 10.71 -1.83
CA TRP A 49 -18.08 9.41 -1.17
C TRP A 49 -18.67 8.40 -2.15
N LEU A 50 -18.11 7.20 -2.20
CA LEU A 50 -18.73 6.11 -2.94
C LEU A 50 -19.89 5.55 -2.12
N GLU A 51 -21.11 5.61 -2.67
CA GLU A 51 -22.30 5.07 -2.00
C GLU A 51 -22.13 3.56 -1.78
N HIS A 52 -21.70 2.87 -2.82
CA HIS A 52 -21.45 1.43 -2.82
C HIS A 52 -19.97 1.16 -3.02
N LEU A 53 -19.43 0.27 -2.20
CA LEU A 53 -18.06 -0.24 -2.33
C LEU A 53 -18.17 -1.76 -2.49
N GLU A 54 -17.53 -2.30 -3.52
CA GLU A 54 -17.44 -3.74 -3.79
C GLU A 54 -16.47 -4.42 -2.81
N THR A 55 -16.78 -4.35 -1.51
CA THR A 55 -15.96 -4.92 -0.45
C THR A 55 -16.84 -5.33 0.73
N PHE A 56 -16.30 -6.13 1.66
CA PHE A 56 -17.05 -6.44 2.88
C PHE A 56 -17.26 -5.18 3.72
N GLU A 57 -18.45 -5.00 4.28
CA GLU A 57 -18.81 -3.78 5.03
C GLU A 57 -17.77 -3.39 6.09
N LYS A 58 -17.20 -4.37 6.79
CA LYS A 58 -16.16 -4.12 7.80
C LYS A 58 -14.92 -3.41 7.24
N PHE A 59 -14.57 -3.60 5.96
CA PHE A 59 -13.42 -2.97 5.31
C PHE A 59 -13.78 -1.68 4.55
N ARG A 60 -15.04 -1.26 4.55
CA ARG A 60 -15.52 -0.10 3.80
C ARG A 60 -14.61 1.13 4.00
N TYR A 61 -14.38 1.50 5.25
CA TYR A 61 -13.60 2.70 5.59
C TYR A 61 -12.09 2.51 5.45
N PHE A 62 -11.60 1.28 5.45
CA PHE A 62 -10.22 0.95 5.11
C PHE A 62 -9.95 1.22 3.63
N VAL A 63 -10.81 0.72 2.74
CA VAL A 63 -10.77 0.98 1.29
C VAL A 63 -10.97 2.48 1.00
N GLU A 64 -11.90 3.12 1.69
CA GLU A 64 -12.19 4.54 1.51
C GLU A 64 -11.01 5.43 1.92
N MET A 65 -10.36 5.14 3.06
CA MET A 65 -9.15 5.86 3.47
C MET A 65 -8.01 5.65 2.46
N TYR A 66 -7.82 4.42 1.96
CA TYR A 66 -6.84 4.16 0.91
C TYR A 66 -7.13 5.00 -0.34
N ARG A 67 -8.39 5.07 -0.78
CA ARG A 67 -8.81 5.88 -1.93
C ARG A 67 -8.60 7.37 -1.70
N LEU A 68 -8.89 7.87 -0.50
CA LEU A 68 -8.62 9.25 -0.09
C LEU A 68 -7.13 9.59 -0.19
N LEU A 69 -6.26 8.71 0.31
CA LEU A 69 -4.82 8.96 0.35
C LEU A 69 -4.17 8.82 -1.03
N THR A 70 -4.62 7.84 -1.83
CA THR A 70 -3.94 7.44 -3.06
C THR A 70 -4.61 7.97 -4.33
N GLY A 71 -5.89 8.33 -4.26
CA GLY A 71 -6.78 8.58 -5.39
C GLY A 71 -7.18 7.32 -6.18
N VAL A 72 -6.76 6.13 -5.74
CA VAL A 72 -7.01 4.85 -6.42
C VAL A 72 -8.10 4.06 -5.70
N TYR A 73 -9.06 3.55 -6.45
CA TYR A 73 -10.03 2.60 -5.92
C TYR A 73 -9.48 1.17 -6.00
N GLU A 74 -9.24 0.56 -4.85
CA GLU A 74 -8.86 -0.85 -4.70
C GLU A 74 -9.94 -1.57 -3.87
N PRO A 75 -10.86 -2.32 -4.49
CA PRO A 75 -11.95 -2.98 -3.78
C PRO A 75 -11.49 -4.13 -2.88
N ASN A 76 -10.33 -4.74 -3.18
CA ASN A 76 -9.80 -5.87 -2.43
C ASN A 76 -8.94 -5.40 -1.24
N PRO A 77 -9.42 -5.52 0.01
CA PRO A 77 -8.66 -5.07 1.18
C PRO A 77 -7.36 -5.84 1.35
N ASN A 78 -7.30 -7.10 0.91
CA ASN A 78 -6.08 -7.91 0.97
C ASN A 78 -4.95 -7.31 0.14
N ALA A 79 -5.27 -6.64 -0.97
CA ALA A 79 -4.27 -5.94 -1.77
C ALA A 79 -3.64 -4.78 -0.98
N ILE A 80 -4.49 -3.96 -0.36
CA ILE A 80 -4.05 -2.78 0.42
C ILE A 80 -3.14 -3.19 1.60
N PHE A 81 -3.38 -4.32 2.26
CA PHE A 81 -2.54 -4.82 3.36
C PHE A 81 -1.06 -5.01 2.98
N HIS A 82 -0.76 -5.20 1.69
CA HIS A 82 0.60 -5.30 1.19
C HIS A 82 0.97 -4.18 0.20
N HIS A 83 0.20 -3.09 0.17
CA HIS A 83 0.57 -1.83 -0.49
C HIS A 83 1.28 -0.89 0.50
N VAL A 84 2.29 -1.44 1.21
CA VAL A 84 3.06 -0.71 2.22
C VAL A 84 4.52 -0.72 1.82
N SER A 85 5.11 0.47 1.73
CA SER A 85 6.49 0.69 1.26
C SER A 85 7.52 -0.03 2.14
N SER A 86 7.37 0.03 3.47
CA SER A 86 8.26 -0.62 4.44
C SER A 86 8.28 -2.16 4.38
N GLN A 87 7.27 -2.79 3.75
CA GLN A 87 7.25 -4.25 3.54
C GLN A 87 8.17 -4.70 2.40
N HIS A 88 8.74 -3.76 1.65
CA HIS A 88 9.60 -3.99 0.52
C HIS A 88 10.98 -3.42 0.80
N GLY A 89 12.02 -4.02 0.22
CA GLY A 89 13.36 -3.45 0.31
C GLY A 89 13.57 -2.30 -0.68
N MET A 90 14.81 -1.83 -0.78
CA MET A 90 15.21 -0.85 -1.78
C MET A 90 14.92 -1.33 -3.22
N ASP A 91 15.01 -0.44 -4.20
CA ASP A 91 14.93 -0.83 -5.60
C ASP A 91 16.20 -1.57 -6.02
N CYS A 92 16.05 -2.65 -6.78
CA CYS A 92 17.17 -3.40 -7.31
C CYS A 92 17.99 -2.51 -8.26
N PRO A 93 19.31 -2.40 -8.08
CA PRO A 93 20.15 -1.55 -8.95
C PRO A 93 20.24 -2.07 -10.39
N ASN A 94 19.86 -3.33 -10.65
CA ASN A 94 19.88 -3.93 -11.98
C ASN A 94 18.53 -3.80 -12.72
N CYS A 95 17.42 -4.17 -12.07
CA CYS A 95 16.10 -4.23 -12.74
C CYS A 95 15.03 -3.30 -12.15
N THR A 96 15.40 -2.42 -11.20
CA THR A 96 14.57 -1.40 -10.55
C THR A 96 13.32 -1.89 -9.81
N LYS A 97 12.99 -3.18 -9.82
CA LYS A 97 11.95 -3.74 -8.94
C LYS A 97 12.47 -3.78 -7.50
N PRO A 98 11.63 -3.50 -6.49
CA PRO A 98 12.06 -3.53 -5.11
C PRO A 98 12.39 -4.96 -4.68
N PHE A 99 13.35 -5.10 -3.77
CA PHE A 99 13.57 -6.38 -3.09
C PHE A 99 12.28 -6.85 -2.40
N ARG A 100 12.01 -8.17 -2.40
CA ARG A 100 10.74 -8.75 -1.91
C ARG A 100 10.42 -8.40 -0.47
N THR A 101 11.45 -8.23 0.35
CA THR A 101 11.38 -7.79 1.74
C THR A 101 12.58 -6.88 2.03
N PRO A 102 12.55 -6.08 3.11
CA PRO A 102 13.70 -5.25 3.49
C PRO A 102 14.97 -6.04 3.79
N GLN A 103 14.85 -7.30 4.21
CA GLN A 103 15.97 -8.18 4.57
C GLN A 103 16.43 -9.08 3.42
N ALA A 104 15.79 -9.02 2.24
CA ALA A 104 16.16 -9.88 1.12
C ALA A 104 17.57 -9.54 0.61
N LYS A 105 18.41 -10.57 0.50
CA LYS A 105 19.82 -10.44 0.07
C LYS A 105 20.00 -10.48 -1.45
N TYR A 106 18.96 -10.88 -2.19
CA TYR A 106 19.00 -10.97 -3.65
C TYR A 106 17.65 -10.56 -4.28
N CYS A 107 17.71 -10.13 -5.53
CA CYS A 107 16.54 -9.74 -6.30
C CYS A 107 15.86 -10.97 -6.90
N ALA A 108 14.64 -11.26 -6.45
CA ALA A 108 13.85 -12.37 -6.96
C ALA A 108 13.36 -12.20 -8.42
N SER A 109 13.60 -11.05 -9.06
CA SER A 109 13.18 -10.81 -10.46
C SER A 109 14.30 -11.07 -11.45
N CYS A 110 15.55 -10.72 -11.11
CA CYS A 110 16.68 -10.80 -12.04
C CYS A 110 17.90 -11.55 -11.49
N GLY A 111 17.88 -11.97 -10.22
CA GLY A 111 18.98 -12.70 -9.59
C GLY A 111 20.14 -11.84 -9.09
N TYR A 112 20.07 -10.50 -9.17
CA TYR A 112 21.09 -9.62 -8.58
C TYR A 112 21.33 -9.95 -7.10
N GLY A 113 22.59 -10.17 -6.67
CA GLY A 113 22.94 -10.51 -5.28
C GLY A 113 22.85 -11.99 -4.93
N ASN A 114 22.50 -12.87 -5.88
CA ASN A 114 22.32 -14.31 -5.62
C ASN A 114 23.63 -15.02 -5.22
N GLU A 115 24.78 -14.50 -5.62
CA GLU A 115 26.11 -14.97 -5.20
C GLU A 115 26.33 -14.89 -3.68
N GLN A 116 25.50 -14.15 -2.95
CA GLN A 116 25.52 -14.08 -1.49
C GLN A 116 24.80 -15.25 -0.82
N LEU A 117 23.98 -16.02 -1.55
CA LEU A 117 23.26 -17.18 -1.02
C LEU A 117 24.14 -18.43 -0.97
N THR A 118 25.12 -18.55 -1.87
CA THR A 118 25.99 -19.73 -1.99
C THR A 118 27.14 -19.76 -0.98
N LYS A 119 27.19 -18.82 -0.03
CA LYS A 119 28.24 -18.68 0.98
C LYS A 119 27.79 -19.11 2.40
N ILE A 120 26.68 -19.83 2.49
CA ILE A 120 26.12 -20.42 3.72
C ILE A 120 26.50 -21.91 3.74
#